data_AF-A0A656JXP3-F1
#
_entry.id   AF-A0A656JXP3-F1
#
_cell.length_a   1.000
_cell.length_b   1.000
_cell.length_c   1.000
_cell.angle_alpha   90.00
_cell.angle_beta   90.00
_cell.angle_gamma   90.00
#
_symmetry.space_group_name_H-M   'P 1'
#
loop_
_entity.id
_entity.type
_entity.pdbx_description
1 polymer ?
#
loop_
_entity_poly.entity_id
_entity_poly.type
_entity_poly.pdbx_seq_one_letter_code
_entity_poly.pdbx_strand_id
1 'polypeptide(L)'
;YGAPTGAELIADVTAHILRRVLGDQDSAALAGIYHLAAAGETSWHGFAQFVLEHAERNGVALKVSADKVGAIATEAYPLPAPRPHNSRLALGKLETTFQLKMPPWQQGAQRMLDEIQR
;
A
#
# COMPACT_ATOMS: atom_id res chain seq x y z
N TYR A 1 -1.30 -11.70 3.24
CA TYR A 1 -2.07 -10.44 3.32
C TYR A 1 -1.14 -9.28 3.65
N GLY A 2 -1.36 -8.12 3.02
CA GLY A 2 -0.60 -6.89 3.24
C GLY A 2 -1.35 -5.69 2.65
N ALA A 3 -0.74 -4.50 2.66
CA ALA A 3 -1.33 -3.29 2.13
C ALA A 3 -0.44 -2.72 1.00
N PRO A 4 -0.89 -2.76 -0.28
CA PRO A 4 -0.21 -2.08 -1.37
C PRO A 4 0.02 -0.61 -1.02
N THR A 5 1.29 -0.19 -1.06
CA THR A 5 1.70 1.14 -0.61
C THR A 5 2.49 1.79 -1.73
N GLY A 6 1.95 2.88 -2.29
CA GLY A 6 2.61 3.64 -3.35
C GLY A 6 3.79 4.46 -2.82
N ALA A 7 4.77 4.71 -3.68
CA ALA A 7 5.94 5.52 -3.35
C ALA A 7 5.56 6.98 -3.01
N GLU A 8 4.53 7.53 -3.67
CA GLU A 8 3.96 8.85 -3.39
C GLU A 8 3.53 8.98 -1.92
N LEU A 9 2.76 8.01 -1.41
CA LEU A 9 2.32 8.01 -0.01
C LEU A 9 3.50 7.99 0.96
N ILE A 10 4.53 7.18 0.66
CA ILE A 10 5.75 7.12 1.47
C ILE A 10 6.43 8.49 1.50
N ALA A 11 6.57 9.14 0.34
CA ALA A 11 7.19 10.45 0.23
C ALA A 11 6.40 11.53 0.98
N ASP A 12 5.08 11.60 0.79
CA ASP A 12 4.21 12.59 1.42
C ASP A 12 4.22 12.48 2.95
N VAL A 13 4.06 11.27 3.46
CA VAL A 13 4.10 11.01 4.91
C VAL A 13 5.49 11.35 5.46
N THR A 14 6.56 11.02 4.75
CA THR A 14 7.93 11.38 5.14
C THR A 14 8.10 12.90 5.19
N ALA A 15 7.59 13.65 4.21
CA ALA A 15 7.65 15.10 4.20
C ALA A 15 6.89 15.73 5.38
N HIS A 16 5.70 15.21 5.70
CA HIS A 16 4.94 15.63 6.88
C HIS A 16 5.69 15.36 8.19
N ILE A 17 6.30 14.19 8.33
CA ILE A 17 7.12 13.82 9.48
C ILE A 17 8.30 14.78 9.61
N LEU A 18 9.05 15.03 8.53
CA LEU A 18 10.18 15.96 8.53
C LEU A 18 9.78 17.36 8.95
N ARG A 19 8.66 17.88 8.42
CA ARG A 19 8.12 19.19 8.83
C ARG A 19 7.82 19.24 10.32
N ARG A 20 7.24 18.16 10.88
CA ARG A 20 6.96 18.09 12.32
C ARG A 20 8.25 18.07 13.13
N VAL A 21 9.20 17.21 12.77
CA VAL A 21 10.49 17.05 13.45
C VAL A 21 11.30 18.35 13.46
N LEU A 22 11.36 19.06 12.35
CA LEU A 22 12.10 20.33 12.24
C LEU A 22 11.43 21.51 12.98
N GLY A 23 10.12 21.41 13.24
CA GLY A 23 9.36 22.46 13.94
C GLY A 23 9.18 22.20 15.44
N ASP A 24 9.52 21.02 15.94
CA ASP A 24 9.32 20.64 17.35
C ASP A 24 10.55 20.97 18.20
N GLN A 25 10.33 21.55 19.37
CA GLN A 25 11.41 21.91 20.30
C GLN A 25 12.02 20.65 20.97
N ASP A 26 11.25 19.57 21.06
CA ASP A 26 11.70 18.26 21.57
C ASP A 26 11.62 17.18 20.48
N SER A 27 12.37 17.39 19.40
CA SER A 27 12.44 16.44 18.29
C SER A 27 13.01 15.06 18.70
N ALA A 28 13.74 14.98 19.82
CA ALA A 28 14.24 13.72 20.36
C ALA A 28 13.10 12.79 20.78
N ALA A 29 11.98 13.32 21.30
CA ALA A 29 10.80 12.54 21.64
C ALA A 29 10.10 11.92 20.41
N LEU A 30 10.34 12.45 19.20
CA LEU A 30 9.77 11.94 17.95
C LEU A 30 10.64 10.85 17.29
N ALA A 31 11.88 10.65 17.76
CA ALA A 31 12.79 9.68 17.18
C ALA A 31 12.36 8.23 17.46
N GLY A 32 12.55 7.36 16.48
CA GLY A 32 12.33 5.92 16.64
C GLY A 32 11.97 5.20 15.35
N ILE A 33 11.61 3.93 15.50
CA ILE A 33 11.17 3.07 14.38
C ILE A 33 9.66 3.17 14.24
N TYR A 34 9.19 3.37 13.02
CA TYR A 34 7.77 3.46 12.66
C TYR A 34 7.48 2.55 11.47
N HIS A 35 6.27 1.98 11.44
CA HIS A 35 5.76 1.36 10.23
C HIS A 35 4.95 2.36 9.42
N LEU A 36 5.20 2.37 8.12
CA LEU A 36 4.47 3.18 7.16
C LEU A 36 3.97 2.27 6.05
N ALA A 37 2.65 2.17 5.94
CA ALA A 37 1.95 1.54 4.83
C ALA A 37 0.58 2.22 4.67
N ALA A 38 -0.06 2.02 3.52
CA ALA A 38 -1.47 2.36 3.39
C ALA A 38 -2.34 1.55 4.37
N ALA A 39 -3.53 2.04 4.68
CA ALA A 39 -4.49 1.37 5.53
C ALA A 39 -5.23 0.23 4.81
N GLY A 40 -5.80 -0.67 5.61
CA GLY A 40 -6.52 -1.85 5.13
C GLY A 40 -5.57 -3.00 4.77
N GLU A 41 -6.12 -3.98 4.05
CA GLU A 41 -5.37 -5.16 3.64
C GLU A 41 -5.95 -5.79 2.38
N THR A 42 -5.14 -6.59 1.70
CA THR A 42 -5.53 -7.45 0.58
C THR A 42 -4.54 -8.61 0.42
N SER A 43 -4.86 -9.55 -0.46
CA SER A 43 -3.94 -10.58 -0.95
C SER A 43 -3.34 -10.14 -2.30
N TRP A 44 -2.31 -10.85 -2.78
CA TRP A 44 -1.81 -10.63 -4.15
C TRP A 44 -2.91 -10.84 -5.20
N HIS A 45 -3.75 -11.85 -4.98
CA HIS A 45 -4.91 -12.15 -5.81
C HIS A 45 -5.91 -10.97 -5.82
N GLY A 46 -6.31 -10.48 -4.65
CA GLY A 46 -7.25 -9.35 -4.55
C GLY A 46 -6.68 -8.05 -5.11
N PHE A 47 -5.38 -7.80 -4.97
CA PHE A 47 -4.73 -6.66 -5.60
C PHE A 47 -4.73 -6.77 -7.14
N ALA A 48 -4.41 -7.95 -7.68
CA ALA A 48 -4.42 -8.18 -9.12
C ALA A 48 -5.83 -8.01 -9.73
N GLN A 49 -6.86 -8.52 -9.06
CA GLN A 49 -8.25 -8.32 -9.47
C GLN A 49 -8.61 -6.84 -9.49
N PHE A 50 -8.30 -6.09 -8.42
CA PHE A 50 -8.56 -4.65 -8.36
C PHE A 50 -7.94 -3.88 -9.53
N VAL A 51 -6.68 -4.20 -9.89
CA VAL A 51 -5.98 -3.55 -11.01
C VAL A 51 -6.69 -3.84 -12.35
N LEU A 52 -7.06 -5.09 -12.60
CA LEU A 52 -7.73 -5.48 -13.85
C LEU A 52 -9.14 -4.88 -13.92
N GLU A 53 -9.93 -4.95 -12.84
CA GLU A 53 -11.25 -4.33 -12.77
C GLU A 53 -11.20 -2.82 -13.01
N HIS A 54 -10.16 -2.15 -12.53
CA HIS A 54 -9.96 -0.72 -12.81
C HIS A 54 -9.64 -0.48 -14.28
N ALA A 55 -8.76 -1.28 -14.89
CA ALA A 55 -8.42 -1.17 -16.30
C ALA A 55 -9.63 -1.44 -17.22
N GLU A 56 -10.43 -2.46 -16.93
CA GLU A 56 -11.68 -2.77 -17.65
C GLU A 56 -12.67 -1.60 -17.60
N ARG A 57 -12.88 -1.03 -16.41
CA ARG A 57 -13.79 0.11 -16.21
C ARG A 57 -13.35 1.36 -17.00
N ASN A 58 -12.06 1.48 -17.28
CA ASN A 58 -11.50 2.57 -18.09
C ASN A 58 -11.34 2.20 -19.58
N GLY A 59 -11.94 1.09 -20.02
CA GLY A 59 -12.00 0.72 -21.45
C GLY A 59 -10.70 0.14 -22.00
N VAL A 60 -9.76 -0.27 -21.16
CA VAL A 60 -8.53 -0.93 -21.61
C VAL A 60 -8.88 -2.31 -22.17
N ALA A 61 -8.45 -2.60 -23.40
CA ALA A 61 -8.62 -3.92 -24.00
C ALA A 61 -7.67 -4.93 -23.33
N LEU A 62 -8.21 -5.75 -22.43
CA LEU A 62 -7.46 -6.79 -21.72
C LEU A 62 -7.57 -8.14 -22.41
N LYS A 63 -6.51 -8.95 -22.30
CA LYS A 63 -6.49 -10.34 -22.76
C LYS A 63 -7.17 -11.31 -21.79
N VAL A 64 -7.31 -10.89 -20.53
CA VAL A 64 -7.86 -11.69 -19.43
C VAL A 64 -8.66 -10.76 -18.54
N SER A 65 -9.85 -11.20 -18.14
CA SER A 65 -10.70 -10.44 -17.24
C SER A 65 -10.40 -10.72 -15.78
N ALA A 66 -10.76 -9.79 -14.89
CA ALA A 66 -10.46 -9.90 -13.46
C ALA A 66 -11.06 -11.16 -12.80
N ASP A 67 -12.24 -11.62 -13.25
CA ASP A 67 -12.89 -12.84 -12.74
C ASP A 67 -12.16 -14.12 -13.14
N LYS A 68 -11.26 -14.06 -14.13
CA LYS A 68 -10.44 -15.20 -14.58
C LYS A 68 -9.14 -15.35 -13.81
N VAL A 69 -8.82 -14.44 -12.89
CA VAL A 69 -7.67 -14.56 -12.01
C VAL A 69 -7.96 -15.60 -10.94
N GLY A 70 -7.44 -16.81 -11.12
CA GLY A 70 -7.51 -17.88 -10.12
C GLY A 70 -6.65 -17.58 -8.89
N ALA A 71 -7.22 -17.74 -7.70
CA ALA A 71 -6.44 -17.73 -6.48
C ALA A 71 -5.65 -19.04 -6.35
N ILE A 72 -4.37 -18.95 -5.97
CA ILE A 72 -3.53 -20.11 -5.69
C ILE A 72 -2.97 -20.01 -4.27
N ALA A 73 -2.75 -21.16 -3.65
CA ALA A 73 -2.05 -21.24 -2.38
C ALA A 73 -0.54 -20.93 -2.57
N THR A 74 0.15 -20.52 -1.51
CA THR A 74 1.59 -20.19 -1.60
C THR A 74 2.41 -21.40 -2.01
N GLU A 75 1.99 -22.60 -1.58
CA GLU A 75 2.59 -23.89 -1.89
C GLU A 75 2.50 -24.25 -3.37
N ALA A 76 1.48 -23.73 -4.07
CA ALA A 76 1.31 -23.92 -5.51
C ALA A 76 2.23 -23.02 -6.34
N TYR A 77 2.96 -22.09 -5.71
CA TYR A 77 3.95 -21.23 -6.35
C TYR A 77 5.23 -21.11 -5.49
N PRO A 78 6.03 -22.19 -5.41
CA PRO A 78 7.21 -22.20 -4.56
C PRO A 78 8.26 -21.25 -5.11
N LEU A 79 8.64 -20.27 -4.29
CA LEU A 79 9.76 -19.36 -4.55
C LEU A 79 10.94 -19.72 -3.63
N PRO A 80 12.20 -19.45 -4.05
CA PRO A 80 13.38 -19.77 -3.25
C PRO A 80 13.38 -19.12 -1.86
N ALA A 81 12.80 -17.93 -1.75
CA ALA A 81 12.61 -17.23 -0.49
C ALA A 81 11.19 -17.48 0.07
N PRO A 82 11.05 -18.03 1.29
CA PRO A 82 9.76 -18.16 1.94
C PRO A 82 9.08 -16.79 2.09
N ARG A 83 7.81 -16.71 1.68
CA ARG A 83 7.01 -15.50 1.86
C ARG A 83 6.17 -15.64 3.14
N PRO A 84 6.12 -14.61 4.00
CA PRO A 84 5.26 -14.65 5.17
C PRO A 84 3.79 -14.67 4.75
N HIS A 85 2.96 -15.48 5.41
CA HIS A 85 1.51 -15.50 5.18
C HIS A 85 0.84 -14.15 5.51
N ASN A 86 1.43 -13.39 6.42
CA ASN A 86 0.95 -12.08 6.85
C ASN A 86 2.12 -11.08 6.87
N SER A 87 1.98 -10.00 6.09
CA SER A 87 2.91 -8.88 6.01
C SER A 87 2.22 -7.55 6.32
N ARG A 88 1.10 -7.58 7.07
CA ARG A 88 0.42 -6.37 7.54
C ARG A 88 1.30 -5.67 8.57
N LEU A 89 1.32 -4.34 8.51
CA LEU A 89 2.09 -3.51 9.43
C LEU A 89 1.18 -2.75 10.37
N ALA A 90 1.54 -2.67 11.64
CA ALA A 90 0.82 -1.90 12.65
C ALA A 90 1.16 -0.41 12.52
N LEU A 91 0.16 0.41 12.15
CA LEU A 91 0.33 1.84 11.82
C LEU A 91 0.14 2.78 13.02
N GLY A 92 -0.46 2.28 14.11
CA GLY A 92 -0.93 3.10 15.22
C GLY A 92 0.13 4.00 15.88
N LYS A 93 1.39 3.54 15.94
CA LYS A 93 2.49 4.38 16.45
C LYS A 93 2.71 5.61 15.57
N LEU A 94 2.78 5.43 14.25
CA LEU A 94 2.99 6.52 13.30
C LEU A 94 1.80 7.47 13.30
N GLU A 95 0.58 6.92 13.22
CA GLU A 95 -0.65 7.71 13.18
C GLU A 95 -0.84 8.56 14.44
N THR A 96 -0.58 7.98 15.62
CA THR A 96 -0.70 8.70 16.90
C THR A 96 0.40 9.75 17.06
N THR A 97 1.67 9.40 16.81
CA THR A 97 2.79 10.32 17.04
C THR A 97 2.75 11.53 16.11
N PHE A 98 2.40 11.32 14.83
CA PHE A 98 2.43 12.40 13.83
C PHE A 98 1.04 12.96 13.50
N GLN A 99 -0.02 12.49 14.19
CA GLN A 99 -1.41 12.89 13.96
C GLN A 99 -1.83 12.73 12.49
N LEU A 100 -1.39 11.62 11.89
CA LEU A 100 -1.68 11.26 10.51
C LEU A 100 -2.71 10.12 10.48
N LYS A 101 -3.42 10.00 9.36
CA LYS A 101 -4.28 8.87 9.08
C LYS A 101 -3.90 8.29 7.73
N MET A 102 -3.55 7.02 7.68
CA MET A 102 -3.15 6.39 6.43
C MET A 102 -4.39 6.17 5.54
N PRO A 103 -4.34 6.54 4.25
CA PRO A 103 -5.45 6.32 3.34
C PRO A 103 -5.61 4.82 3.05
N PRO A 104 -6.82 4.34 2.71
CA PRO A 104 -7.01 2.98 2.25
C PRO A 104 -6.19 2.72 0.98
N TRP A 105 -5.57 1.53 0.90
CA TRP A 105 -4.62 1.19 -0.17
C TRP A 105 -5.19 1.38 -1.59
N GLN A 106 -6.50 1.21 -1.77
CA GLN A 106 -7.18 1.38 -3.05
C GLN A 106 -7.00 2.78 -3.63
N GLN A 107 -6.95 3.82 -2.78
CA GLN A 107 -6.80 5.20 -3.26
C GLN A 107 -5.45 5.41 -3.95
N GLY A 108 -4.36 4.93 -3.34
CA GLY A 108 -3.03 5.02 -3.95
C GLY A 108 -2.88 4.16 -5.20
N ALA A 109 -3.45 2.95 -5.18
CA ALA A 109 -3.46 2.07 -6.34
C ALA A 109 -4.23 2.70 -7.52
N GLN A 110 -5.44 3.22 -7.27
CA GLN A 110 -6.25 3.87 -8.28
C GLN A 110 -5.56 5.09 -8.87
N ARG A 111 -5.02 5.98 -8.03
CA ARG A 111 -4.30 7.17 -8.49
C ARG A 111 -3.17 6.83 -9.45
N MET A 112 -2.33 5.86 -9.07
CA MET A 112 -1.21 5.41 -9.90
C MET A 112 -1.71 4.87 -11.25
N LEU A 113 -2.78 4.07 -11.26
CA LEU A 113 -3.38 3.53 -12.48
C LEU A 113 -3.96 4.64 -13.38
N ASP A 114 -4.59 5.66 -12.79
CA ASP A 114 -5.13 6.81 -13.52
C ASP A 114 -4.02 7.68 -14.12
N GLU A 115 -2.85 7.76 -13.48
CA GLU A 115 -1.69 8.52 -13.98
C GLU A 115 -1.02 7.87 -15.18
N ILE A 116 -0.85 6.54 -15.18
CA ILE A 116 -0.19 5.82 -16.29
C ILE A 116 -1.04 5.72 -17.56
N GLN A 117 -2.33 6.05 -17.48
CA GLN A 117 -3.25 6.04 -18.62
C GLN A 117 -3.33 7.39 -19.36
N ARG A 118 -2.67 8.43 -18.84
CA ARG A 118 -2.56 9.75 -19.48
C ARG A 118 -1.45 9.75 -20.53
#